data_AF-A0A655IV80-F1
#
_entry.id   AF-A0A655IV80-F1
#
_cell.length_a   1.000
_cell.length_b   1.000
_cell.length_c   1.000
_cell.angle_alpha   90.00
_cell.angle_beta   90.00
_cell.angle_gamma   90.00
#
_symmetry.space_group_name_H-M   'P 1'
#
loop_
_entity.id
_entity.type
_entity.pdbx_description
1 polymer ?
#
loop_
_entity_poly.entity_id
_entity_poly.type
_entity_poly.pdbx_seq_one_letter_code
_entity_poly.pdbx_strand_id
1 'polypeptide(L)'
;MRPIHRPPRKPADRHPHCAWTVIIDESYPEAEGIPALDAVRETKAATWELDNVDASDDGLVDYSGPLVSDLDFGAFSHSALVRMADEVCLQMHLLNLSFAIAVRKRAKADAQLAISVNTRQLIGVAGLGAERIHRAMALPGGIEGALGVLELHPLLNPAGYVLAETSPDRLVVHNSPAHADGAWISLCTPASVQPLQAIATAVDPHLKVRISGTDTDWTAELIEADAPASELPEVLVAKVSRGSVFQFEPRRSLPLTVK
;
A
#
# COMPACT_ATOMS: atom_id res chain seq x y z
N MET A 1 8.49 23.64 -2.77
CA MET A 1 7.40 23.40 -3.76
C MET A 1 6.33 24.48 -3.64
N ARG A 2 5.84 25.05 -4.74
CA ARG A 2 4.75 26.05 -4.74
C ARG A 2 3.70 25.68 -5.79
N PRO A 3 2.39 25.72 -5.46
CA PRO A 3 1.37 25.47 -6.47
C PRO A 3 1.30 26.65 -7.44
N ILE A 4 1.32 26.35 -8.74
CA ILE A 4 0.93 27.31 -9.78
C ILE A 4 -0.61 27.36 -9.82
N HIS A 5 -1.27 26.20 -9.76
CA HIS A 5 -2.71 26.09 -9.54
C HIS A 5 -3.13 24.69 -9.07
N ARG A 6 -4.27 24.63 -8.36
CA ARG A 6 -4.95 23.40 -7.92
C ARG A 6 -6.46 23.56 -8.05
N PRO A 7 -7.26 22.48 -8.01
CA PRO A 7 -8.71 22.55 -7.94
C PRO A 7 -9.22 23.33 -6.70
N PRO A 8 -10.32 24.08 -6.81
CA PRO A 8 -11.06 24.39 -8.04
C PRO A 8 -10.28 25.35 -8.95
N ARG A 9 -10.16 25.00 -10.23
CA ARG A 9 -9.38 25.76 -11.22
C ARG A 9 -10.17 26.99 -11.70
N LYS A 10 -9.47 28.10 -11.96
CA LYS A 10 -9.99 29.26 -12.69
C LYS A 10 -9.00 29.63 -13.82
N PRO A 11 -9.40 29.56 -15.10
CA PRO A 11 -10.66 29.03 -15.63
C PRO A 11 -10.78 27.50 -15.40
N ALA A 12 -12.01 26.98 -15.49
CA ALA A 12 -12.34 25.60 -15.09
C ALA A 12 -11.71 24.54 -16.01
N ASP A 13 -11.25 24.91 -17.20
CA ASP A 13 -10.70 24.09 -18.27
C ASP A 13 -9.15 24.09 -18.32
N ARG A 14 -8.48 24.72 -17.35
CA ARG A 14 -7.01 24.85 -17.33
C ARG A 14 -6.28 23.52 -17.17
N HIS A 15 -5.43 23.12 -18.12
CA HIS A 15 -4.60 21.90 -18.03
C HIS A 15 -3.12 22.23 -17.74
N PRO A 16 -2.38 21.36 -17.00
CA PRO A 16 -2.82 20.12 -16.33
C PRO A 16 -3.74 20.41 -15.13
N HIS A 17 -4.48 19.43 -14.60
CA HIS A 17 -5.46 19.68 -13.51
C HIS A 17 -4.84 20.31 -12.26
N CYS A 18 -3.61 19.93 -11.94
CA CYS A 18 -2.75 20.54 -10.94
C CYS A 18 -1.41 20.88 -11.60
N ALA A 19 -0.85 22.05 -11.30
CA ALA A 19 0.49 22.42 -11.73
C ALA A 19 1.26 23.02 -10.56
N TRP A 20 2.54 22.64 -10.44
CA TRP A 20 3.41 23.00 -9.33
C TRP A 20 4.78 23.41 -9.86
N THR A 21 5.43 24.32 -9.16
CA THR A 21 6.85 24.60 -9.31
C THR A 21 7.60 23.94 -8.16
N VAL A 22 8.58 23.12 -8.50
CA VAL A 22 9.56 22.59 -7.54
C VAL A 22 10.87 23.32 -7.82
N ILE A 23 11.40 23.98 -6.80
CA ILE A 23 12.71 24.64 -6.84
C ILE A 23 13.55 23.93 -5.78
N ILE A 24 14.70 23.41 -6.20
CA ILE A 24 15.70 22.78 -5.35
C ILE A 24 16.91 23.70 -5.44
N ASP A 25 17.15 24.48 -4.40
CA ASP A 25 18.14 25.55 -4.39
C ASP A 25 18.57 25.80 -2.94
N GLU A 26 19.88 25.88 -2.70
CA GLU A 26 20.49 26.02 -1.37
C GLU A 26 20.16 27.36 -0.69
N SER A 27 19.64 28.34 -1.43
CA SER A 27 19.19 29.64 -0.88
C SER A 27 17.91 29.54 -0.06
N TYR A 28 17.16 28.44 -0.17
CA TYR A 28 15.98 28.20 0.66
C TYR A 28 16.36 27.54 1.99
N PRO A 29 15.65 27.87 3.11
CA PRO A 29 15.88 27.20 4.37
C PRO A 29 15.59 25.71 4.26
N GLU A 30 16.34 24.92 5.02
CA GLU A 30 16.10 23.48 5.13
C GLU A 30 14.65 23.20 5.57
N ALA A 31 14.11 22.09 5.07
CA ALA A 31 12.76 21.69 5.46
C ALA A 31 12.74 21.29 6.93
N GLU A 32 12.00 22.04 7.74
CA GLU A 32 11.81 21.71 9.15
C GLU A 32 10.80 20.57 9.32
N GLY A 33 11.11 19.64 10.22
CA GLY A 33 10.20 18.57 10.62
C GLY A 33 8.96 19.09 11.33
N ILE A 34 7.86 18.34 11.24
CA ILE A 34 6.66 18.57 12.06
C ILE A 34 6.64 17.54 13.20
N PRO A 35 5.96 17.79 14.33
CA PRO A 35 5.91 16.82 15.45
C PRO A 35 5.40 15.43 15.08
N ALA A 36 4.59 15.31 14.01
CA ALA A 36 4.14 14.02 13.52
C ALA A 36 5.29 13.18 12.91
N LEU A 37 6.34 13.83 12.39
CA LEU A 37 7.53 13.15 11.88
C LEU A 37 8.26 12.42 13.02
N ASP A 38 8.42 13.08 14.18
CA ASP A 38 9.07 12.47 15.34
C ASP A 38 8.28 11.25 15.82
N ALA A 39 6.95 11.34 15.87
CA ALA A 39 6.09 10.21 16.22
C ALA A 39 6.23 9.03 15.25
N VAL A 40 6.40 9.29 13.94
CA VAL A 40 6.62 8.23 12.95
C VAL A 40 8.04 7.66 13.07
N ARG A 41 9.06 8.47 13.40
CA ARG A 41 10.45 8.00 13.57
C ARG A 41 10.60 6.95 14.67
N GLU A 42 9.74 6.99 15.70
CA GLU A 42 9.74 6.01 16.80
C GLU A 42 9.09 4.66 16.45
N THR A 43 8.47 4.55 15.26
CA THR A 43 7.81 3.31 14.82
C THR A 43 8.82 2.24 14.40
N LYS A 44 8.43 0.97 14.51
CA LYS A 44 9.22 -0.14 13.96
C LYS A 44 9.35 -0.03 12.45
N ALA A 45 8.32 0.42 11.74
CA ALA A 45 8.38 0.68 10.31
C ALA A 45 9.49 1.67 9.92
N ALA A 46 9.67 2.77 10.68
CA ALA A 46 10.65 3.79 10.35
C ALA A 46 12.11 3.35 10.56
N THR A 47 12.30 2.30 11.35
CA THR A 47 13.62 1.71 11.65
C THR A 47 13.74 0.30 11.09
N TRP A 48 12.80 -0.12 10.23
CA TRP A 48 12.79 -1.47 9.68
C TRP A 48 13.93 -1.63 8.67
N GLU A 49 14.80 -2.59 8.92
CA GLU A 49 15.87 -2.98 8.01
C GLU A 49 15.35 -4.05 7.07
N LEU A 50 15.40 -3.76 5.78
CA LEU A 50 15.04 -4.68 4.71
C LEU A 50 16.28 -5.42 4.23
N ASP A 51 16.07 -6.62 3.68
CA ASP A 51 17.15 -7.50 3.21
C ASP A 51 18.08 -6.78 2.22
N ASN A 52 19.35 -7.18 2.21
CA ASN A 52 20.34 -6.59 1.31
C ASN A 52 20.12 -7.08 -0.13
N VAL A 53 20.44 -6.20 -1.08
CA VAL A 53 20.57 -6.59 -2.49
C VAL A 53 21.85 -7.41 -2.66
N ASP A 54 21.78 -8.50 -3.42
CA ASP A 54 22.95 -9.31 -3.74
C ASP A 54 23.78 -8.61 -4.83
N ALA A 55 24.95 -8.10 -4.44
CA ALA A 55 25.84 -7.38 -5.35
C ALA A 55 26.44 -8.25 -6.48
N SER A 56 26.26 -9.58 -6.43
CA SER A 56 26.71 -10.50 -7.46
C SER A 56 25.62 -10.88 -8.47
N ASP A 57 24.38 -10.44 -8.25
CA ASP A 57 23.23 -10.73 -9.10
C ASP A 57 23.30 -9.97 -10.43
N ASP A 58 22.75 -10.54 -11.50
CA ASP A 58 22.83 -9.95 -12.85
C ASP A 58 21.89 -8.74 -12.98
N GLY A 59 22.39 -7.63 -13.52
CA GLY A 59 21.67 -6.35 -13.64
C GLY A 59 22.14 -5.28 -12.65
N LEU A 60 21.37 -4.19 -12.53
CA LEU A 60 21.65 -3.11 -11.58
C LEU A 60 21.31 -3.57 -10.15
N VAL A 61 22.23 -3.32 -9.22
CA VAL A 61 22.13 -3.73 -7.80
C VAL A 61 21.91 -2.55 -6.85
N ASP A 62 21.83 -1.33 -7.37
CA ASP A 62 21.53 -0.12 -6.61
C ASP A 62 20.89 0.95 -7.52
N TYR A 63 20.54 2.09 -6.92
CA TYR A 63 19.95 3.24 -7.62
C TYR A 63 21.00 4.22 -8.17
N SER A 64 22.28 3.84 -8.22
CA SER A 64 23.34 4.72 -8.68
C SER A 64 23.22 4.97 -10.18
N GLY A 65 23.42 6.21 -10.61
CA GLY A 65 23.38 6.59 -12.02
C GLY A 65 22.78 7.96 -12.27
N PRO A 66 22.51 8.30 -13.54
CA PRO A 66 21.83 9.53 -13.90
C PRO A 66 20.42 9.58 -13.29
N LEU A 67 19.98 10.76 -12.88
CA LEU A 67 18.57 11.00 -12.63
C LEU A 67 17.81 10.82 -13.95
N VAL A 68 16.80 9.96 -13.97
CA VAL A 68 16.03 9.62 -15.17
C VAL A 68 14.55 9.97 -15.04
N SER A 69 13.88 10.15 -16.17
CA SER A 69 12.45 10.49 -16.25
C SER A 69 11.52 9.32 -15.88
N ASP A 70 12.04 8.10 -15.94
CA ASP A 70 11.32 6.86 -15.58
C ASP A 70 12.32 5.76 -15.24
N LEU A 71 11.97 4.84 -14.35
CA LEU A 71 12.81 3.71 -13.99
C LEU A 71 12.55 2.53 -14.93
N ASP A 72 13.62 2.00 -15.53
CA ASP A 72 13.55 0.73 -16.25
C ASP A 72 13.72 -0.42 -15.26
N PHE A 73 12.62 -0.91 -14.70
CA PHE A 73 12.64 -2.02 -13.75
C PHE A 73 13.31 -3.27 -14.32
N GLY A 74 13.23 -3.50 -15.65
CA GLY A 74 13.86 -4.66 -16.29
C GLY A 74 15.39 -4.61 -16.30
N ALA A 75 16.00 -3.46 -15.97
CA ALA A 75 17.44 -3.31 -15.87
C ALA A 75 18.00 -3.73 -14.49
N PHE A 76 17.15 -3.90 -13.49
CA PHE A 76 17.56 -4.24 -12.13
C PHE A 76 17.65 -5.76 -11.94
N SER A 77 18.57 -6.15 -11.07
CA SER A 77 18.72 -7.53 -10.62
C SER A 77 17.49 -8.04 -9.87
N HIS A 78 17.34 -9.36 -9.79
CA HIS A 78 16.21 -9.96 -9.09
C HIS A 78 16.16 -9.52 -7.62
N SER A 79 17.29 -9.59 -6.91
CA SER A 79 17.37 -9.14 -5.52
C SER A 79 17.08 -7.64 -5.35
N ALA A 80 17.46 -6.80 -6.31
CA ALA A 80 17.10 -5.38 -6.30
C ALA A 80 15.59 -5.17 -6.51
N LEU A 81 14.95 -5.94 -7.40
CA LEU A 81 13.50 -5.87 -7.63
C LEU A 81 12.69 -6.32 -6.41
N VAL A 82 13.12 -7.38 -5.73
CA VAL A 82 12.51 -7.81 -4.46
C VAL A 82 12.64 -6.69 -3.42
N ARG A 83 13.85 -6.13 -3.28
CA ARG A 83 14.11 -5.03 -2.34
C ARG A 83 13.24 -3.80 -2.63
N MET A 84 13.06 -3.44 -3.90
CA MET A 84 12.17 -2.36 -4.32
C MET A 84 10.71 -2.63 -3.95
N ALA A 85 10.21 -3.85 -4.14
CA ALA A 85 8.85 -4.22 -3.77
C ALA A 85 8.61 -4.04 -2.27
N ASP A 86 9.58 -4.44 -1.45
CA ASP A 86 9.53 -4.25 0.00
C ASP A 86 9.63 -2.77 0.41
N GLU A 87 10.46 -1.97 -0.26
CA GLU A 87 10.52 -0.52 -0.03
C GLU A 87 9.19 0.15 -0.28
N VAL A 88 8.52 -0.21 -1.38
CA VAL A 88 7.19 0.32 -1.70
C VAL A 88 6.18 -0.06 -0.63
N CYS A 89 6.19 -1.32 -0.17
CA CYS A 89 5.31 -1.77 0.92
C CYS A 89 5.59 -1.01 2.23
N LEU A 90 6.86 -0.83 2.59
CA LEU A 90 7.24 -0.10 3.80
C LEU A 90 6.85 1.39 3.72
N GLN A 91 7.06 2.04 2.58
CA GLN A 91 6.62 3.41 2.33
C GLN A 91 5.09 3.55 2.45
N MET A 92 4.34 2.55 1.98
CA MET A 92 2.89 2.50 2.13
C MET A 92 2.47 2.41 3.61
N HIS A 93 3.15 1.60 4.43
CA HIS A 93 2.92 1.57 5.89
C HIS A 93 3.26 2.90 6.55
N LEU A 94 4.40 3.52 6.23
CA LEU A 94 4.78 4.83 6.77
C LEU A 94 3.75 5.92 6.42
N LEU A 95 3.22 5.88 5.21
CA LEU A 95 2.14 6.76 4.78
C LEU A 95 0.86 6.51 5.59
N ASN A 96 0.48 5.25 5.79
CA ASN A 96 -0.67 4.87 6.61
C ASN A 96 -0.52 5.34 8.07
N LEU A 97 0.63 5.11 8.69
CA LEU A 97 0.92 5.53 10.06
C LEU A 97 0.82 7.06 10.21
N SER A 98 1.37 7.80 9.24
CA SER A 98 1.24 9.25 9.15
C SER A 98 -0.22 9.70 8.98
N PHE A 99 -0.98 9.01 8.13
CA PHE A 99 -2.40 9.25 7.92
C PHE A 99 -3.22 9.01 9.20
N ALA A 100 -2.94 7.92 9.93
CA ALA A 100 -3.61 7.60 11.18
C ALA A 100 -3.40 8.69 12.25
N ILE A 101 -2.20 9.29 12.33
CA ILE A 101 -1.94 10.45 13.20
C ILE A 101 -2.86 11.62 12.82
N ALA A 102 -2.95 11.95 11.52
CA ALA A 102 -3.79 13.05 11.05
C ALA A 102 -5.29 12.79 11.31
N VAL A 103 -5.75 11.55 11.10
CA VAL A 103 -7.13 11.14 11.38
C VAL A 103 -7.45 11.25 12.86
N ARG A 104 -6.59 10.74 13.77
CA ARG A 104 -6.77 10.88 15.22
C ARG A 104 -6.85 12.34 15.64
N LYS A 105 -5.96 13.19 15.13
CA LYS A 105 -6.00 14.64 15.37
C LYS A 105 -7.32 15.27 14.92
N ARG A 106 -7.87 14.84 13.79
CA ARG A 106 -9.14 15.34 13.26
C ARG A 106 -10.35 14.83 14.04
N ALA A 107 -10.32 13.57 14.49
CA ALA A 107 -11.39 12.93 15.27
C ALA A 107 -11.44 13.41 16.73
N LYS A 108 -10.39 14.09 17.22
CA LYS A 108 -10.27 14.59 18.59
C LYS A 108 -10.41 13.44 19.60
N ALA A 109 -11.38 13.50 20.52
CA ALA A 109 -11.61 12.47 21.54
C ALA A 109 -12.37 11.24 21.01
N ASP A 110 -12.85 11.26 19.76
CA ASP A 110 -13.61 10.17 19.19
C ASP A 110 -12.68 9.10 18.58
N ALA A 111 -12.19 8.20 19.42
CA ALA A 111 -11.33 7.10 19.01
C ALA A 111 -12.05 6.14 18.04
N GLN A 112 -13.35 5.94 18.20
CA GLN A 112 -14.14 5.03 17.34
C GLN A 112 -14.28 5.59 15.93
N LEU A 113 -14.49 6.91 15.79
CA LEU A 113 -14.45 7.56 14.49
C LEU A 113 -13.09 7.42 13.83
N ALA A 114 -11.99 7.58 14.58
CA ALA A 114 -10.65 7.43 14.04
C ALA A 114 -10.40 6.00 13.53
N ILE A 115 -10.74 4.98 14.31
CA ILE A 115 -10.66 3.56 13.90
C ILE A 115 -11.50 3.35 12.65
N SER A 116 -12.75 3.78 12.68
CA SER A 116 -13.70 3.61 11.56
C SER A 116 -13.21 4.23 10.25
N VAL A 117 -12.58 5.42 10.30
CA VAL A 117 -11.99 6.05 9.10
C VAL A 117 -10.78 5.28 8.59
N ASN A 118 -9.88 4.83 9.46
CA ASN A 118 -8.71 4.05 9.06
C ASN A 118 -9.12 2.68 8.49
N THR A 119 -10.06 1.97 9.11
CA THR A 119 -10.58 0.70 8.60
C THR A 119 -11.22 0.86 7.22
N ARG A 120 -12.04 1.90 7.01
CA ARG A 120 -12.62 2.17 5.68
C ARG A 120 -11.56 2.50 4.62
N GLN A 121 -10.53 3.26 5.00
CA GLN A 121 -9.40 3.53 4.12
C GLN A 121 -8.67 2.23 3.74
N LEU A 122 -8.43 1.34 4.71
CA LEU A 122 -7.83 0.04 4.47
C LEU A 122 -8.70 -0.82 3.55
N ILE A 123 -10.02 -0.92 3.77
CA ILE A 123 -10.92 -1.70 2.90
C ILE A 123 -10.77 -1.27 1.43
N GLY A 124 -10.77 0.03 1.16
CA GLY A 124 -10.63 0.56 -0.19
C GLY A 124 -9.27 0.24 -0.81
N VAL A 125 -8.17 0.45 -0.06
CA VAL A 125 -6.81 0.14 -0.54
C VAL A 125 -6.61 -1.35 -0.75
N ALA A 126 -7.12 -2.19 0.15
CA ALA A 126 -7.00 -3.64 0.10
C ALA A 126 -7.70 -4.23 -1.13
N GLY A 127 -8.96 -3.84 -1.39
CA GLY A 127 -9.68 -4.33 -2.58
C GLY A 127 -9.04 -3.87 -3.89
N LEU A 128 -8.62 -2.59 -3.99
CA LEU A 128 -7.97 -2.09 -5.20
C LEU A 128 -6.56 -2.66 -5.42
N GLY A 129 -5.79 -2.84 -4.35
CA GLY A 129 -4.48 -3.48 -4.38
C GLY A 129 -4.61 -4.90 -4.90
N ALA A 130 -5.56 -5.67 -4.33
CA ALA A 130 -5.87 -7.02 -4.75
C ALA A 130 -6.25 -7.12 -6.24
N GLU A 131 -7.16 -6.28 -6.74
CA GLU A 131 -7.54 -6.28 -8.17
C GLU A 131 -6.33 -6.03 -9.09
N ARG A 132 -5.45 -5.10 -8.69
CA ARG A 132 -4.24 -4.77 -9.47
C ARG A 132 -3.24 -5.90 -9.48
N ILE A 133 -2.96 -6.49 -8.32
CA ILE A 133 -2.03 -7.61 -8.17
C ILE A 133 -2.55 -8.82 -8.93
N HIS A 134 -3.81 -9.19 -8.71
CA HIS A 134 -4.47 -10.31 -9.39
C HIS A 134 -4.34 -10.22 -10.91
N ARG A 135 -4.66 -9.05 -11.47
CA ARG A 135 -4.53 -8.78 -12.91
C ARG A 135 -3.09 -8.75 -13.40
N ALA A 136 -2.18 -8.10 -12.66
CA ALA A 136 -0.78 -7.95 -13.06
C ALA A 136 -0.04 -9.30 -13.09
N MET A 137 -0.37 -10.19 -12.15
CA MET A 137 0.24 -11.51 -12.02
C MET A 137 -0.52 -12.61 -12.78
N ALA A 138 -1.64 -12.27 -13.42
CA ALA A 138 -2.52 -13.22 -14.11
C ALA A 138 -2.88 -14.45 -13.25
N LEU A 139 -3.15 -14.20 -11.96
CA LEU A 139 -3.48 -15.26 -10.99
C LEU A 139 -4.87 -15.87 -11.29
N PRO A 140 -5.11 -17.15 -10.92
CA PRO A 140 -6.43 -17.77 -11.09
C PRO A 140 -7.48 -17.11 -10.19
N GLY A 141 -8.76 -17.45 -10.40
CA GLY A 141 -9.82 -17.14 -9.43
C GLY A 141 -9.78 -18.09 -8.22
N GLY A 142 -10.81 -18.04 -7.38
CA GLY A 142 -10.94 -18.92 -6.23
C GLY A 142 -9.87 -18.73 -5.15
N ILE A 143 -9.81 -19.69 -4.22
CA ILE A 143 -8.97 -19.63 -3.01
C ILE A 143 -7.48 -19.52 -3.35
N GLU A 144 -7.00 -20.27 -4.35
CA GLU A 144 -5.62 -20.25 -4.81
C GLU A 144 -5.20 -18.84 -5.24
N GLY A 145 -6.00 -18.19 -6.07
CA GLY A 145 -5.75 -16.82 -6.51
C GLY A 145 -5.74 -15.83 -5.36
N ALA A 146 -6.64 -15.99 -4.39
CA ALA A 146 -6.77 -15.08 -3.27
C ALA A 146 -5.57 -15.16 -2.32
N LEU A 147 -5.03 -16.37 -2.09
CA LEU A 147 -3.80 -16.56 -1.32
C LEU A 147 -2.58 -16.03 -2.06
N GLY A 148 -2.45 -16.27 -3.37
CA GLY A 148 -1.37 -15.71 -4.17
C GLY A 148 -1.38 -14.17 -4.21
N VAL A 149 -2.56 -13.55 -4.18
CA VAL A 149 -2.68 -12.09 -4.00
C VAL A 149 -2.22 -11.66 -2.61
N LEU A 150 -2.65 -12.37 -1.55
CA LEU A 150 -2.28 -12.04 -0.17
C LEU A 150 -0.76 -12.10 0.04
N GLU A 151 -0.07 -13.09 -0.53
CA GLU A 151 1.39 -13.22 -0.47
C GLU A 151 2.13 -12.00 -1.01
N LEU A 152 1.58 -11.32 -2.01
CA LEU A 152 2.16 -10.12 -2.62
C LEU A 152 1.57 -8.81 -2.08
N HIS A 153 0.53 -8.88 -1.26
CA HIS A 153 -0.21 -7.68 -0.86
C HIS A 153 0.58 -6.87 0.18
N PRO A 154 0.64 -5.53 0.08
CA PRO A 154 1.23 -4.66 1.11
C PRO A 154 0.59 -4.76 2.50
N LEU A 155 -0.50 -5.53 2.64
CA LEU A 155 -1.12 -5.82 3.93
C LEU A 155 -0.24 -6.80 4.73
N LEU A 156 0.44 -7.72 4.04
CA LEU A 156 1.28 -8.77 4.62
C LEU A 156 2.78 -8.54 4.39
N ASN A 157 3.14 -7.51 3.62
CA ASN A 157 4.52 -7.18 3.27
C ASN A 157 4.94 -5.81 3.84
N PRO A 158 6.24 -5.59 4.10
CA PRO A 158 7.34 -6.56 3.93
C PRO A 158 7.30 -7.69 4.97
N ALA A 159 7.79 -8.86 4.58
CA ALA A 159 7.88 -10.02 5.46
C ALA A 159 8.72 -9.68 6.72
N GLY A 160 8.34 -10.24 7.87
CA GLY A 160 8.98 -9.96 9.15
C GLY A 160 8.41 -8.74 9.87
N TYR A 161 8.07 -7.66 9.15
CA TYR A 161 7.35 -6.52 9.73
C TYR A 161 5.89 -6.90 10.02
N VAL A 162 5.28 -7.63 9.08
CA VAL A 162 4.06 -8.40 9.29
C VAL A 162 4.44 -9.88 9.36
N LEU A 163 3.99 -10.56 10.42
CA LEU A 163 4.23 -11.99 10.60
C LEU A 163 2.97 -12.74 10.19
N ALA A 164 3.02 -13.30 8.99
CA ALA A 164 1.89 -13.96 8.36
C ALA A 164 2.37 -15.16 7.53
N GLU A 165 1.58 -16.23 7.53
CA GLU A 165 1.86 -17.45 6.79
C GLU A 165 0.61 -17.85 5.99
N THR A 166 0.78 -18.00 4.68
CA THR A 166 -0.24 -18.58 3.81
C THR A 166 -0.09 -20.10 3.76
N SER A 167 -1.21 -20.79 3.69
CA SER A 167 -1.31 -22.22 3.43
C SER A 167 -2.53 -22.45 2.53
N PRO A 168 -2.74 -23.64 1.93
CA PRO A 168 -3.63 -23.81 0.78
C PRO A 168 -5.07 -23.27 0.89
N ASP A 169 -5.62 -23.13 2.11
CA ASP A 169 -6.98 -22.65 2.37
C ASP A 169 -7.08 -21.56 3.45
N ARG A 170 -5.95 -21.16 4.06
CA ARG A 170 -5.96 -20.23 5.19
C ARG A 170 -4.72 -19.35 5.24
N LEU A 171 -4.92 -18.18 5.83
CA LEU A 171 -3.88 -17.24 6.25
C LEU A 171 -3.80 -17.26 7.78
N VAL A 172 -2.61 -17.49 8.32
CA VAL A 172 -2.33 -17.40 9.76
C VAL A 172 -1.55 -16.11 10.00
N VAL A 173 -1.97 -15.31 10.97
CA VAL A 173 -1.31 -14.06 11.37
C VAL A 173 -0.93 -14.14 12.83
N HIS A 174 0.28 -13.67 13.13
CA HIS A 174 0.85 -13.61 14.46
C HIS A 174 1.09 -12.16 14.87
N ASN A 175 1.16 -11.95 16.18
CA ASN A 175 1.54 -10.65 16.72
C ASN A 175 2.91 -10.23 16.17
N SER A 176 3.00 -9.02 15.61
CA SER A 176 4.14 -8.58 14.80
C SER A 176 4.52 -7.13 15.10
N PRO A 177 5.69 -6.64 14.63
CA PRO A 177 6.06 -5.23 14.72
C PRO A 177 4.97 -4.27 14.18
N ALA A 178 4.30 -4.65 13.09
CA ALA A 178 3.18 -3.89 12.52
C ALA A 178 1.99 -3.72 13.49
N HIS A 179 1.74 -4.68 14.39
CA HIS A 179 0.72 -4.54 15.43
C HIS A 179 1.13 -3.50 16.47
N ALA A 180 2.41 -3.50 16.88
CA ALA A 180 2.94 -2.53 17.84
C ALA A 180 2.86 -1.09 17.30
N ASP A 181 3.04 -0.89 16.00
CA ASP A 181 2.91 0.41 15.34
C ASP A 181 1.44 0.82 15.09
N GLY A 182 0.49 -0.11 15.16
CA GLY A 182 -0.89 0.12 14.75
C GLY A 182 -1.05 0.30 13.24
N ALA A 183 -0.24 -0.43 12.46
CA ALA A 183 -0.30 -0.45 11.00
C ALA A 183 -1.48 -1.29 10.50
N TRP A 184 -1.66 -1.43 9.18
CA TRP A 184 -2.89 -1.98 8.59
C TRP A 184 -3.34 -3.31 9.16
N ILE A 185 -2.43 -4.25 9.41
CA ILE A 185 -2.79 -5.57 9.92
C ILE A 185 -3.47 -5.50 11.29
N SER A 186 -3.17 -4.48 12.12
CA SER A 186 -3.81 -4.27 13.42
C SER A 186 -5.28 -3.86 13.31
N LEU A 187 -5.77 -3.57 12.11
CA LEU A 187 -7.18 -3.29 11.82
C LEU A 187 -7.92 -4.53 11.30
N CYS A 188 -7.22 -5.65 11.10
CA CYS A 188 -7.80 -6.93 10.73
C CYS A 188 -7.93 -7.79 11.98
N THR A 189 -9.16 -8.06 12.39
CA THR A 189 -9.45 -8.88 13.59
C THR A 189 -10.70 -9.73 13.34
N PRO A 190 -11.03 -10.70 14.22
CA PRO A 190 -12.31 -11.41 14.18
C PRO A 190 -13.55 -10.48 14.12
N ALA A 191 -13.44 -9.26 14.65
CA ALA A 191 -14.51 -8.25 14.60
C ALA A 191 -14.44 -7.32 13.37
N SER A 192 -13.34 -7.33 12.61
CA SER A 192 -13.11 -6.48 11.44
C SER A 192 -12.56 -7.30 10.25
N VAL A 193 -13.43 -8.13 9.69
CA VAL A 193 -13.11 -9.06 8.58
C VAL A 193 -13.11 -8.36 7.21
N GLN A 194 -13.74 -7.20 7.10
CA GLN A 194 -14.02 -6.52 5.83
C GLN A 194 -12.79 -6.20 4.99
N PRO A 195 -11.61 -5.83 5.56
CA PRO A 195 -10.39 -5.66 4.77
C PRO A 195 -9.99 -6.91 3.98
N LEU A 196 -9.99 -8.09 4.63
CA LEU A 196 -9.67 -9.35 3.96
C LEU A 196 -10.78 -9.78 3.00
N GLN A 197 -12.04 -9.53 3.37
CA GLN A 197 -13.16 -9.77 2.46
C GLN A 197 -13.05 -8.93 1.19
N ALA A 198 -12.55 -7.69 1.26
CA ALA A 198 -12.32 -6.85 0.08
C ALA A 198 -11.30 -7.48 -0.88
N ILE A 199 -10.22 -8.06 -0.33
CA ILE A 199 -9.20 -8.79 -1.11
C ILE A 199 -9.81 -10.02 -1.77
N ALA A 200 -10.52 -10.84 -0.99
CA ALA A 200 -11.15 -12.06 -1.49
C ALA A 200 -12.16 -11.76 -2.61
N THR A 201 -13.06 -10.78 -2.40
CA THR A 201 -14.05 -10.36 -3.40
C THR A 201 -13.42 -9.81 -4.68
N ALA A 202 -12.27 -9.13 -4.58
CA ALA A 202 -11.56 -8.61 -5.75
C ALA A 202 -10.98 -9.72 -6.64
N VAL A 203 -10.68 -10.89 -6.06
CA VAL A 203 -10.21 -12.07 -6.80
C VAL A 203 -11.38 -12.91 -7.30
N ASP A 204 -12.32 -13.23 -6.40
CA ASP A 204 -13.52 -13.99 -6.72
C ASP A 204 -14.66 -13.60 -5.77
N PRO A 205 -15.78 -13.09 -6.30
CA PRO A 205 -16.91 -12.66 -5.47
C PRO A 205 -17.59 -13.81 -4.70
N HIS A 206 -17.34 -15.08 -5.04
CA HIS A 206 -17.90 -16.23 -4.31
C HIS A 206 -17.08 -16.61 -3.08
N LEU A 207 -15.95 -15.94 -2.82
CA LEU A 207 -15.16 -16.20 -1.62
C LEU A 207 -15.70 -15.44 -0.41
N LYS A 208 -15.73 -16.12 0.73
CA LYS A 208 -15.99 -15.55 2.05
C LYS A 208 -14.81 -15.77 2.96
N VAL A 209 -14.50 -14.75 3.76
CA VAL A 209 -13.46 -14.84 4.79
C VAL A 209 -14.11 -15.04 6.15
N ARG A 210 -13.59 -15.98 6.93
CA ARG A 210 -13.89 -16.13 8.36
C ARG A 210 -12.62 -16.02 9.16
N ILE A 211 -12.62 -15.17 10.19
CA ILE A 211 -11.46 -14.99 11.06
C ILE A 211 -11.80 -15.54 12.45
N SER A 212 -10.87 -16.32 13.01
CA SER A 212 -10.93 -16.83 14.38
C SER A 212 -9.62 -16.57 15.11
N GLY A 213 -9.64 -16.48 16.44
CA GLY A 213 -8.47 -16.15 17.26
C GLY A 213 -8.64 -14.86 18.05
N THR A 214 -7.55 -14.14 18.28
CA THR A 214 -7.49 -12.85 18.99
C THR A 214 -7.34 -11.69 18.01
N ASP A 215 -7.21 -10.47 18.53
CA ASP A 215 -6.99 -9.28 17.68
C ASP A 215 -5.57 -9.20 17.10
N THR A 216 -4.62 -10.00 17.59
CA THR A 216 -3.21 -10.00 17.12
C THR A 216 -2.73 -11.36 16.63
N ASP A 217 -3.41 -12.44 17.00
CA ASP A 217 -3.06 -13.80 16.65
C ASP A 217 -4.32 -14.52 16.18
N TRP A 218 -4.47 -14.62 14.86
CA TRP A 218 -5.70 -15.09 14.25
C TRP A 218 -5.45 -15.90 12.98
N THR A 219 -6.46 -16.67 12.59
CA THR A 219 -6.49 -17.44 11.36
C THR A 219 -7.70 -17.03 10.53
N ALA A 220 -7.45 -16.66 9.28
CA ALA A 220 -8.47 -16.39 8.28
C ALA A 220 -8.62 -17.60 7.35
N GLU A 221 -9.81 -18.19 7.33
CA GLU A 221 -10.22 -19.25 6.40
C GLU A 221 -10.94 -18.62 5.20
N LEU A 222 -10.56 -19.04 3.99
CA LEU A 222 -11.28 -18.68 2.76
C LEU A 222 -12.21 -19.83 2.39
N ILE A 223 -13.47 -19.50 2.14
CA ILE A 223 -14.52 -20.49 1.88
C ILE A 223 -15.32 -20.07 0.66
N GLU A 224 -15.60 -21.01 -0.23
CA GLU A 224 -16.53 -20.79 -1.34
C GLU A 224 -17.97 -20.70 -0.85
N ALA A 225 -18.73 -19.78 -1.44
CA ALA A 225 -20.13 -19.55 -1.15
C ALA A 225 -20.96 -19.57 -2.44
N ASP A 226 -22.19 -20.08 -2.34
CA ASP A 226 -23.08 -20.22 -3.48
C ASP A 226 -23.49 -18.89 -4.13
N ALA A 227 -23.51 -17.82 -3.33
CA ALA A 227 -23.94 -16.50 -3.77
C ALA A 227 -22.76 -15.51 -3.79
N PRO A 228 -22.59 -14.72 -4.87
CA PRO A 228 -21.53 -13.73 -4.95
C PRO A 228 -21.77 -12.60 -3.95
N ALA A 229 -20.69 -12.15 -3.31
CA ALA A 229 -20.67 -10.96 -2.49
C ALA A 229 -20.71 -9.68 -3.35
N SER A 230 -21.43 -8.67 -2.88
CA SER A 230 -21.35 -7.33 -3.46
C SER A 230 -19.98 -6.70 -3.13
N GLU A 231 -19.43 -5.95 -4.08
CA GLU A 231 -18.23 -5.16 -3.83
C GLU A 231 -18.49 -4.10 -2.75
N LEU A 232 -17.53 -3.92 -1.84
CA LEU A 232 -17.66 -3.00 -0.72
C LEU A 232 -17.65 -1.53 -1.19
N PRO A 233 -18.46 -0.64 -0.59
CA PRO A 233 -18.57 0.76 -1.01
C PRO A 233 -17.23 1.50 -1.06
N GLU A 234 -16.33 1.21 -0.13
CA GLU A 234 -15.00 1.83 -0.06
C GLU A 234 -14.14 1.52 -1.28
N VAL A 235 -14.32 0.34 -1.88
CA VAL A 235 -13.65 -0.07 -3.13
C VAL A 235 -14.32 0.61 -4.32
N LEU A 236 -15.67 0.59 -4.37
CA LEU A 236 -16.46 1.20 -5.45
C LEU A 236 -16.16 2.70 -5.63
N VAL A 237 -16.08 3.45 -4.54
CA VAL A 237 -15.80 4.90 -4.57
C VAL A 237 -14.48 5.20 -5.28
N ALA A 238 -13.45 4.37 -5.07
CA ALA A 238 -12.15 4.59 -5.67
C ALA A 238 -12.15 4.34 -7.19
N LYS A 239 -13.06 3.49 -7.69
CA LYS A 239 -13.26 3.19 -9.12
C LYS A 239 -13.95 4.31 -9.90
N VAL A 240 -14.65 5.22 -9.22
CA VAL A 240 -15.30 6.39 -9.85
C VAL A 240 -14.28 7.24 -10.63
N SER A 241 -13.03 7.30 -10.15
CA SER A 241 -12.00 8.20 -10.69
C SER A 241 -11.31 7.71 -11.98
N ARG A 242 -11.66 6.54 -12.55
CA ARG A 242 -10.87 5.80 -13.57
C ARG A 242 -9.41 5.51 -13.17
N GLY A 243 -8.93 6.01 -12.03
CA GLY A 243 -7.57 5.75 -11.55
C GLY A 243 -7.30 4.26 -11.34
N SER A 244 -8.32 3.48 -10.96
CA SER A 244 -8.25 2.02 -10.76
C SER A 244 -7.88 1.22 -12.03
N VAL A 245 -8.19 1.76 -13.21
CA VAL A 245 -7.93 1.12 -14.51
C VAL A 245 -6.77 1.74 -15.27
N PHE A 246 -6.02 2.66 -14.65
CA PHE A 246 -4.82 3.22 -15.25
C PHE A 246 -3.78 2.12 -15.50
N GLN A 247 -3.21 2.13 -16.70
CA GLN A 247 -2.13 1.25 -17.12
C GLN A 247 -0.88 2.07 -17.37
N PHE A 248 0.27 1.56 -16.93
CA PHE A 248 1.54 2.12 -17.34
C PHE A 248 1.78 1.78 -18.81
N GLU A 249 2.12 2.79 -19.59
CA GLU A 249 2.61 2.60 -20.96
C GLU A 249 4.14 2.44 -20.89
N PRO A 250 4.74 1.58 -21.72
CA PRO A 250 6.20 1.52 -21.85
C PRO A 250 6.74 2.90 -22.21
N ARG A 251 7.60 3.44 -21.37
CA ARG A 251 8.25 4.73 -21.57
C ARG A 251 9.75 4.53 -21.70
N ARG A 252 10.34 5.32 -22.59
CA ARG A 252 11.80 5.38 -22.67
C ARG A 252 12.31 6.19 -21.48
N SER A 253 13.18 5.58 -20.68
CA SER A 253 13.92 6.27 -19.64
C SER A 253 14.89 7.29 -20.28
N LEU A 254 14.72 8.57 -19.94
CA LEU A 254 15.56 9.66 -20.47
C LEU A 254 16.29 10.34 -19.31
N PRO A 255 17.61 10.59 -19.43
CA PRO A 255 18.33 11.38 -18.44
C PRO A 255 17.72 12.77 -18.28
N LEU A 256 17.45 13.16 -17.04
CA LEU A 256 17.05 14.50 -16.67
C LEU A 256 18.31 15.32 -16.37
N THR A 257 18.58 16.32 -17.21
CA THR A 257 19.64 17.28 -16.94
C THR A 257 19.10 18.44 -16.12
N VAL A 258 19.64 18.65 -14.93
CA VAL A 258 19.44 19.91 -14.19
C VAL A 258 20.20 21.00 -14.95
N LYS A 259 19.51 22.07 -15.33
CA LYS A 259 20.15 23.27 -15.90
C LYS A 259 20.52 24.23 -14.80
#